data_AF-A0A7X6Z0P9-F1
#
_entry.id   AF-A0A7X6Z0P9-F1
#
_cell.length_a   1.000
_cell.length_b   1.000
_cell.length_c   1.000
_cell.angle_alpha   90.00
_cell.angle_beta   90.00
_cell.angle_gamma   90.00
#
_symmetry.space_group_name_H-M   'P 1'
#
loop_
_entity.id
_entity.type
_entity.pdbx_description
1 polymer ?
#
loop_
_entity_poly.entity_id
_entity_poly.type
_entity_poly.pdbx_seq_one_letter_code
_entity_poly.pdbx_strand_id
1 'polypeptide(L)' 'LYRYVVQKRLILAKDLILEGHPITTVFSQCGFGDYSNFFRAFKNEYDMTPKNFLKTMEHHQENTQIESSYER' A
#
# COMPACT_ATOMS: atom_id res chain seq x y z
N LEU A 1 16.46 -1.15 15.31
CA LEU A 1 16.86 -1.42 13.91
C LEU A 1 15.77 -2.15 13.11
N TYR A 2 15.28 -3.32 13.58
CA TYR A 2 14.27 -4.13 12.88
C TYR A 2 13.01 -3.36 12.46
N ARG A 3 12.40 -2.60 13.39
CA ARG A 3 11.18 -1.81 13.12
C ARG A 3 11.36 -0.79 11.98
N TYR A 4 12.49 -0.07 11.97
CA TYR A 4 12.77 0.94 10.94
C TYR A 4 12.92 0.30 9.55
N VAL A 5 13.59 -0.85 9.47
CA VAL A 5 13.71 -1.61 8.22
C VAL A 5 12.33 -2.05 7.74
N VAL A 6 11.52 -2.64 8.62
CA VAL A 6 10.15 -3.06 8.27
C VAL A 6 9.32 -1.87 7.78
N GLN A 7 9.38 -0.71 8.44
CA GLN A 7 8.67 0.49 8.01
C GLN A 7 9.10 0.95 6.61
N LYS A 8 10.40 0.99 6.30
CA LYS A 8 10.88 1.33 4.96
C LYS A 8 10.39 0.37 3.89
N ARG A 9 10.33 -0.93 4.21
CA ARG A 9 9.77 -1.96 3.31
C ARG A 9 8.28 -1.75 3.08
N LEU A 10 7.53 -1.42 4.13
CA LEU A 10 6.08 -1.16 4.03
C LEU A 10 5.76 0.09 3.22
N ILE A 11 6.55 1.16 3.37
CA ILE A 11 6.44 2.36 2.54
C ILE A 11 6.61 2.01 1.05
N LEU A 12 7.65 1.23 0.71
CA LEU A 12 7.85 0.77 -0.66
C LEU A 12 6.69 -0.13 -1.14
N ALA A 13 6.20 -1.03 -0.29
CA ALA A 13 5.07 -1.89 -0.63
C ALA A 13 3.82 -1.08 -0.97
N LYS A 14 3.54 -0.03 -0.19
CA LYS A 14 2.43 0.90 -0.43
C LYS A 14 2.56 1.55 -1.80
N ASP A 15 3.73 2.07 -2.14
CA ASP A 15 3.98 2.73 -3.43
C ASP A 15 3.79 1.75 -4.60
N LEU A 16 4.36 0.53 -4.52
CA LEU A 16 4.20 -0.51 -5.54
C LEU A 16 2.74 -0.94 -5.74
N ILE A 17 1.97 -1.05 -4.66
CA ILE A 17 0.53 -1.37 -4.74
C ILE A 17 -0.23 -0.27 -5.49
N LEU A 18 0.07 1.00 -5.21
CA LEU A 18 -0.56 2.15 -5.87
C LEU A 18 -0.16 2.26 -7.34
N GLU A 19 1.05 1.82 -7.70
CA GLU A 19 1.50 1.68 -9.08
C GLU A 19 0.83 0.52 -9.83
N GLY A 20 0.00 -0.28 -9.17
CA GLY A 20 -0.75 -1.38 -9.77
C GLY A 20 0.03 -2.71 -9.81
N HIS A 21 1.12 -2.85 -9.05
CA HIS A 21 1.84 -4.11 -8.98
C HIS A 21 0.98 -5.20 -8.31
N PRO A 22 1.02 -6.45 -8.79
CA PRO A 22 0.29 -7.55 -8.15
C PRO A 22 0.72 -7.74 -6.69
N ILE A 23 -0.25 -7.76 -5.77
CA ILE A 23 0.00 -7.96 -4.32
C ILE A 23 0.78 -9.25 -4.05
N THR A 24 0.60 -10.27 -4.91
CA THR A 24 1.32 -11.55 -4.86
C THR A 24 2.82 -11.42 -5.10
N THR A 25 3.30 -10.34 -5.74
CA THR A 25 4.72 -10.09 -5.99
C THR A 25 5.28 -8.97 -5.14
N VAL A 26 4.44 -8.07 -4.62
CA VAL A 26 4.88 -6.92 -3.81
C VAL A 26 5.69 -7.36 -2.59
N PHE A 27 5.32 -8.45 -1.91
CA PHE A 27 6.01 -8.88 -0.68
C PHE A 27 7.50 -9.16 -0.90
N SER A 28 7.84 -9.81 -2.01
CA SER A 28 9.24 -10.13 -2.34
C SER A 28 9.99 -8.90 -2.83
N GLN A 29 9.33 -8.03 -3.62
CA GLN A 29 9.91 -6.79 -4.14
C GLN A 29 10.29 -5.80 -3.03
N CYS A 30 9.48 -5.71 -1.97
CA CYS A 30 9.80 -4.88 -0.80
C CYS A 30 10.68 -5.61 0.24
N GLY A 31 11.20 -6.80 -0.06
CA GLY A 31 12.22 -7.47 0.76
C GLY A 31 11.70 -8.28 1.94
N PHE A 32 10.42 -8.71 1.93
CA PHE A 32 9.95 -9.76 2.83
C PHE A 32 10.27 -11.14 2.26
N GLY A 33 10.70 -12.07 3.13
CA GLY A 33 11.01 -13.44 2.72
C GLY A 33 9.77 -14.30 2.44
N ASP A 34 8.63 -13.95 3.04
CA ASP A 34 7.38 -14.67 2.88
C ASP A 34 6.16 -13.74 3.01
N TYR A 35 5.05 -14.18 2.43
CA TYR A 35 3.81 -13.43 2.40
C TYR A 35 3.16 -13.28 3.79
N SER A 36 3.30 -14.25 4.70
CA SER A 36 2.65 -14.21 6.01
C SER A 36 3.20 -13.10 6.89
N ASN A 37 4.53 -12.95 6.90
CA ASN A 37 5.22 -11.87 7.61
C ASN A 37 4.88 -10.50 7.01
N PHE A 38 4.85 -10.39 5.67
CA PHE A 38 4.40 -9.20 4.98
C PHE A 38 2.96 -8.83 5.35
N PHE A 39 2.03 -9.77 5.26
CA PHE A 39 0.61 -9.53 5.50
C PHE A 39 0.34 -9.02 6.91
N ARG A 40 0.97 -9.65 7.93
CA ARG A 40 0.85 -9.21 9.31
C ARG A 40 1.44 -7.82 9.52
N ALA A 41 2.64 -7.57 8.98
CA ALA A 41 3.31 -6.27 9.11
C ALA A 41 2.50 -5.15 8.42
N PHE A 42 2.01 -5.39 7.21
CA PHE A 42 1.21 -4.44 6.46
C PHE A 42 -0.11 -4.15 7.16
N LYS A 43 -0.83 -5.19 7.61
CA LYS A 43 -2.07 -5.01 8.36
C LYS A 43 -1.86 -4.23 9.66
N ASN A 44 -0.75 -4.45 10.35
CA ASN A 44 -0.47 -3.74 11.60
C ASN A 44 -0.06 -2.28 11.39
N GLU A 45 0.49 -1.92 10.23
CA GLU A 45 0.91 -0.54 9.93
C GLU A 45 -0.21 0.30 9.33
N TYR A 46 -1.07 -0.29 8.50
CA TYR A 46 -2.13 0.42 7.77
C TYR A 46 -3.54 0.09 8.25
N ASP A 47 -3.68 -0.76 9.29
CA ASP A 47 -4.94 -1.25 9.84
C ASP A 47 -5.87 -1.93 8.81
N MET A 48 -5.32 -2.33 7.65
CA MET A 48 -6.07 -2.95 6.56
C MET A 48 -5.22 -3.90 5.73
N THR A 49 -5.88 -4.76 4.97
CA THR A 49 -5.18 -5.69 4.06
C THR A 49 -4.67 -4.93 2.83
N PRO A 50 -3.58 -5.38 2.17
CA PRO A 50 -3.10 -4.78 0.92
C PRO A 50 -4.18 -4.64 -0.16
N LYS A 51 -5.10 -5.61 -0.23
CA LYS A 51 -6.22 -5.59 -1.18
C LYS A 51 -7.26 -4.52 -0.83
N ASN A 52 -7.58 -4.36 0.45
CA ASN A 52 -8.50 -3.32 0.89
C ASN A 52 -7.85 -1.95 0.72
N PHE A 53 -6.55 -1.83 1.00
CA PHE A 53 -5.78 -0.61 0.77
C PHE A 53 -5.88 -0.15 -0.69
N LEU A 54 -5.62 -1.05 -1.65
CA LEU A 54 -5.75 -0.74 -3.07
C LEU A 54 -7.16 -0.21 -3.40
N LYS A 55 -8.20 -0.94 -2.99
CA LYS A 55 -9.60 -0.53 -3.22
C LYS A 55 -9.93 0.83 -2.62
N THR A 56 -9.52 1.06 -1.38
CA THR A 56 -9.79 2.33 -0.69
C THR A 56 -9.12 3.50 -1.40
N MET A 57 -7.92 3.30 -1.94
CA MET A 57 -7.17 4.33 -2.65
C MET A 57 -7.73 4.56 -4.07
N GLU A 58 -8.16 3.51 -4.77
CA GLU A 58 -8.91 3.63 -6.04
C GLU A 58 -10.19 4.47 -5.86
N HIS A 59 -10.95 4.24 -4.78
CA HIS A 59 -12.17 5.01 -4.49
C HIS A 59 -11.92 6.47 -4.07
N HIS A 60 -10.72 6.81 -3.55
CA HIS A 60 -10.38 8.21 -3.25
C HIS A 60 -9.99 9.02 -4.49
N GLN A 61 -9.64 8.38 -5.61
CA GLN A 61 -9.28 9.07 -6.85
C GLN A 61 -10.49 9.61 -7.63
N GLU A 62 -11.71 9.14 -7.37
CA GLU A 62 -12.94 9.68 -7.99
C GLU A 62 -13.40 11.01 -7.39
N ASN A 63 -13.05 11.33 -6.13
CA ASN A 63 -13.52 12.56 -5.48
C ASN A 63 -12.59 13.77 -5.68
N THR A 64 -11.31 13.58 -6.04
CA THR A 64 -10.36 14.70 -6.21
C THR A 64 -10.46 15.41 -7.57
N GLN A 65 -11.04 14.78 -8.60
CA GLN A 65 -11.30 15.46 -9.87
C GLN A 65 -12.43 16.50 -9.78
N ILE A 66 -13.36 16.34 -8.84
CA ILE A 66 -14.51 17.24 -8.69
C ILE A 66 -14.07 18.59 -8.10
N GLU A 67 -13.28 18.61 -7.02
CA GLU A 67 -12.86 19.87 -6.37
C GLU A 67 -11.98 20.76 -7.27
N SER A 68 -11.12 20.18 -8.11
CA SER A 68 -10.30 20.96 -9.07
C SER A 68 -11.09 21.58 -10.23
N SER A 69 -12.34 21.14 -10.45
CA SER A 69 -13.20 21.61 -11.53
C SER A 69 -14.14 22.77 -11.11
N TYR A 70 -14.28 23.01 -9.81
CA TYR A 70 -15.11 24.09 -9.25
C TYR A 70 -14.35 25.39 -8.95
N GLU A 71 -13.02 25.41 -9.12
CA GLU A 71 -12.18 26.61 -8.95
C GLU A 71 -11.88 27.37 -10.27
N ARG A 72 -12.81 27.35 -11.24
CA ARG A 72 -12.78 28.28 -12.39
C ARG A 72 -14.05 29.12 -12.51
#